data_AF-I4B4Q3-F1
#
_entry.id   AF-I4B4Q3-F1
#
_cell.length_a   1.000
_cell.length_b   1.000
_cell.length_c   1.000
_cell.angle_alpha   90.00
_cell.angle_beta   90.00
_cell.angle_gamma   90.00
#
_symmetry.space_group_name_H-M   'P 1'
#
loop_
_entity.id
_entity.type
_entity.pdbx_description
1 polymer ?
#
loop_
_entity_poly.entity_id
_entity_poly.type
_entity_poly.pdbx_seq_one_letter_code
_entity_poly.pdbx_strand_id
1 'polypeptide(L)'
;MMRTFLFSVLFTAVICTVAACAKTNTAPKGPAKTAMRAKIIEAFFSSPLKIKGSMNGFWSVDLKEFASHLKKSRKSDINLSMTNYYLRIEGSFCDELFFVDGGDFTMSAGSLKKLESTKDRNIYSVVYNRELPQGTKLTQGGILSAFIDERRIVVEFPDHKLTFFPSDENPAVLSARYGKTP
;
A
#
# COMPACT_ATOMS: atom_id res chain seq x y z
N MET A 1 58.76 -55.08 -46.91
CA MET A 1 59.07 -53.77 -46.27
C MET A 1 57.95 -53.50 -45.26
N MET A 2 58.22 -53.53 -43.94
CA MET A 2 58.47 -52.33 -43.08
C MET A 2 57.36 -51.28 -43.22
N ARG A 3 56.77 -50.66 -42.20
CA ARG A 3 56.93 -50.62 -40.73
C ARG A 3 55.76 -49.75 -40.23
N THR A 4 55.01 -50.23 -39.23
CA THR A 4 54.59 -49.58 -37.96
C THR A 4 54.42 -48.05 -37.80
N PHE A 5 53.57 -47.73 -36.80
CA PHE A 5 53.42 -46.48 -36.01
C PHE A 5 52.49 -45.42 -36.62
N LEU A 6 51.67 -44.67 -35.89
CA LEU A 6 51.09 -44.70 -34.53
C LEU A 6 50.22 -43.42 -34.45
N PHE A 7 49.44 -43.29 -33.38
CA PHE A 7 48.76 -42.08 -32.91
C PHE A 7 47.50 -41.64 -33.66
N SER A 8 46.49 -41.03 -33.04
CA SER A 8 46.02 -40.88 -31.66
C SER A 8 44.98 -39.75 -31.74
N VAL A 9 43.92 -39.84 -30.93
CA VAL A 9 43.02 -38.73 -30.52
C VAL A 9 42.17 -38.12 -31.66
N LEU A 10 40.88 -37.80 -31.57
CA LEU A 10 39.96 -37.20 -30.59
C LEU A 10 38.54 -37.47 -31.15
N PHE A 11 37.44 -37.51 -30.43
CA PHE A 11 37.14 -37.62 -29.00
C PHE A 11 35.68 -38.09 -28.97
N THR A 12 35.45 -39.21 -28.30
CA THR A 12 34.16 -39.86 -28.16
C THR A 12 33.23 -38.98 -27.30
N ALA A 13 32.13 -38.49 -27.86
CA ALA A 13 31.16 -37.67 -27.15
C ALA A 13 29.83 -38.40 -26.97
N VAL A 14 29.80 -39.48 -26.18
CA VAL A 14 28.61 -39.90 -25.44
C VAL A 14 29.09 -40.70 -24.21
N ILE A 15 29.30 -40.02 -23.08
CA ILE A 15 29.41 -40.69 -21.78
C ILE A 15 28.23 -40.25 -20.94
N CYS A 16 27.30 -41.19 -20.74
CA CYS A 16 26.36 -41.23 -19.65
C CYS A 16 27.10 -41.10 -18.31
N THR A 17 26.79 -40.07 -17.53
CA THR A 17 27.02 -40.08 -16.08
C THR A 17 25.76 -39.67 -15.35
N VAL A 18 25.03 -40.70 -14.92
CA VAL A 18 24.28 -40.71 -13.67
C VAL A 18 25.19 -40.20 -12.54
N ALA A 19 24.93 -38.99 -12.04
CA ALA A 19 25.50 -38.51 -10.79
C ALA A 19 24.45 -38.65 -9.69
N ALA A 20 24.79 -39.53 -8.76
CA ALA A 20 24.00 -39.93 -7.62
C ALA A 20 23.65 -38.78 -6.67
N CYS A 21 22.53 -38.95 -5.97
CA CYS A 21 22.20 -38.29 -4.72
C CYS A 21 23.39 -38.34 -3.75
N ALA A 22 24.05 -37.20 -3.53
CA ALA A 22 24.91 -37.01 -2.38
C ALA A 22 24.12 -36.26 -1.31
N LYS A 23 23.73 -37.01 -0.27
CA LYS A 23 23.06 -36.55 0.94
C LYS A 23 24.09 -35.81 1.81
N THR A 24 24.09 -34.49 1.80
CA THR A 24 24.84 -33.67 2.76
C THR A 24 23.97 -33.41 3.99
N ASN A 25 24.29 -34.11 5.08
CA ASN A 25 23.88 -33.75 6.43
C ASN A 25 24.99 -32.89 7.06
N THR A 26 24.71 -31.61 7.32
CA THR A 26 25.26 -30.86 8.46
C THR A 26 24.30 -29.70 8.80
N ALA A 27 24.07 -29.52 10.10
CA ALA A 27 22.99 -28.81 10.78
C ALA A 27 23.21 -27.28 10.93
N PRO A 28 22.56 -26.60 11.90
CA PRO A 28 21.16 -26.21 12.03
C PRO A 28 21.02 -24.68 11.89
N LYS A 29 19.83 -24.17 12.22
CA LYS A 29 19.30 -22.80 12.00
C LYS A 29 18.77 -22.64 10.60
N GLY A 30 17.50 -23.05 10.44
CA GLY A 30 16.69 -22.36 9.45
C GLY A 30 16.86 -20.86 9.69
N PRO A 31 16.99 -20.02 8.64
CA PRO A 31 16.55 -18.66 8.83
C PRO A 31 15.07 -18.81 9.17
N ALA A 32 14.75 -18.71 10.47
CA ALA A 32 13.41 -18.29 10.86
C ALA A 32 13.15 -17.10 9.96
N LYS A 33 12.23 -17.26 9.00
CA LYS A 33 11.83 -16.24 8.06
C LYS A 33 11.77 -14.97 8.88
N THR A 34 12.72 -14.08 8.62
CA THR A 34 12.86 -12.83 9.33
C THR A 34 11.46 -12.28 9.37
N ALA A 35 10.87 -12.23 10.57
CA ALA A 35 9.62 -11.52 10.76
C ALA A 35 10.00 -10.11 10.34
N MET A 36 9.72 -9.78 9.08
CA MET A 36 9.75 -8.44 8.56
C MET A 36 8.53 -7.78 9.19
N ARG A 37 8.62 -7.62 10.52
CA ARG A 37 7.76 -6.79 11.33
C ARG A 37 7.66 -5.49 10.57
N ALA A 38 6.43 -5.08 10.31
CA ALA A 38 6.06 -3.85 9.64
C ALA A 38 6.94 -2.69 10.10
N LYS A 39 8.07 -2.49 9.40
CA LYS A 39 8.96 -1.34 9.58
C LYS A 39 8.50 -0.18 8.69
N ILE A 40 7.30 -0.32 8.11
CA ILE A 40 6.82 0.53 7.02
C ILE A 40 5.81 1.57 7.54
N ILE A 41 5.38 1.54 8.80
CA ILE A 41 4.34 2.47 9.31
C ILE A 41 4.88 3.90 9.58
N GLU A 42 6.17 4.07 9.87
CA GLU A 42 6.79 5.40 10.11
C GLU A 42 7.18 6.18 8.82
N ALA A 43 7.19 5.52 7.64
CA ALA A 43 7.76 6.07 6.41
C ALA A 43 6.76 6.79 5.48
N PHE A 44 5.45 6.62 5.67
CA PHE A 44 4.48 6.98 4.62
C PHE A 44 4.17 8.49 4.52
N PHE A 45 4.04 9.20 5.64
CA PHE A 45 3.79 10.66 5.64
C PHE A 45 5.05 11.50 5.59
N SER A 46 6.22 10.91 5.86
CA SER A 46 7.50 11.62 5.83
C SER A 46 8.03 11.83 4.41
N SER A 47 7.53 11.09 3.42
CA SER A 47 7.87 11.33 2.02
C SER A 47 7.13 12.58 1.48
N PRO A 48 7.85 13.65 1.08
CA PRO A 48 7.21 14.84 0.54
C PRO A 48 6.49 14.49 -0.77
N LEU A 49 5.39 15.20 -1.05
CA LEU A 49 4.74 15.13 -2.36
C LEU A 49 5.77 15.49 -3.45
N LYS A 50 6.14 14.51 -4.27
CA LYS A 50 7.11 14.70 -5.36
C LYS A 50 6.51 15.46 -6.52
N ILE A 51 5.20 15.33 -6.71
CA ILE A 51 4.45 16.00 -7.78
C ILE A 51 3.48 16.98 -7.14
N LYS A 52 3.61 18.26 -7.50
CA LYS A 52 2.61 19.28 -7.17
C LYS A 52 1.64 19.42 -8.34
N GLY A 53 0.35 19.33 -8.05
CA GLY A 53 -0.73 19.34 -9.04
C GLY A 53 -2.08 19.56 -8.36
N SER A 54 -3.16 19.74 -9.12
CA SER A 54 -4.44 20.21 -8.59
C SER A 54 -5.07 19.31 -7.52
N MET A 55 -4.87 18.00 -7.61
CA MET A 55 -5.41 17.02 -6.66
C MET A 55 -4.37 16.35 -5.76
N ASN A 56 -3.08 16.54 -6.06
CA ASN A 56 -2.01 15.96 -5.24
C ASN A 56 -1.96 16.69 -3.91
N GLY A 57 -2.01 15.95 -2.82
CA GLY A 57 -2.24 16.57 -1.52
C GLY A 57 -2.58 15.58 -0.44
N PHE A 58 -2.67 16.12 0.77
CA PHE A 58 -3.30 15.48 1.91
C PHE A 58 -4.69 16.05 2.07
N TRP A 59 -5.65 15.18 2.30
CA TRP A 59 -7.05 15.54 2.41
C TRP A 59 -7.63 14.90 3.67
N SER A 60 -8.43 15.65 4.42
CA SER A 60 -9.11 15.18 5.62
C SER A 60 -10.61 15.10 5.38
N VAL A 61 -11.23 14.11 6.00
CA VAL A 61 -12.68 13.90 5.89
C VAL A 61 -13.48 14.97 6.65
N ASP A 62 -14.67 15.30 6.16
CA ASP A 62 -15.65 16.05 6.96
C ASP A 62 -15.98 15.30 8.26
N LEU A 63 -15.86 15.99 9.39
CA LEU A 63 -16.02 15.39 10.71
C LEU A 63 -17.44 14.83 10.93
N LYS A 64 -18.48 15.46 10.37
CA LYS A 64 -19.87 15.02 10.55
C LYS A 64 -20.14 13.77 9.72
N GLU A 65 -19.68 13.74 8.47
CA GLU A 65 -19.80 12.54 7.61
C GLU A 65 -19.06 11.35 8.23
N PHE A 66 -17.85 11.60 8.72
CA PHE A 66 -17.03 10.58 9.36
C PHE A 66 -17.65 10.04 10.66
N ALA A 67 -18.15 10.93 11.51
CA ALA A 67 -18.90 10.54 12.70
C ALA A 67 -20.11 9.66 12.35
N SER A 68 -20.83 9.98 11.28
CA SER A 68 -21.94 9.17 10.80
C SER A 68 -21.48 7.79 10.30
N HIS A 69 -20.34 7.71 9.62
CA HIS A 69 -19.78 6.44 9.15
C HIS A 69 -19.37 5.52 10.31
N LEU A 70 -18.71 6.06 11.33
CA LEU A 70 -18.29 5.29 12.51
C LEU A 70 -19.48 4.75 13.31
N LYS A 71 -20.55 5.55 13.45
CA LYS A 71 -21.82 5.08 14.05
C LYS A 71 -22.43 3.91 13.27
N LYS A 72 -22.48 3.99 11.94
CA LYS A 72 -23.03 2.92 11.08
C LYS A 72 -22.21 1.64 11.15
N SER A 73 -20.89 1.75 11.23
CA SER A 73 -19.98 0.60 11.35
C SER A 73 -19.95 -0.03 12.76
N ARG A 74 -20.83 0.42 13.67
CA ARG A 74 -20.93 -0.05 15.07
C ARG A 74 -19.64 0.12 15.86
N LYS A 75 -18.79 1.08 15.46
CA LYS A 75 -17.57 1.47 16.19
C LYS A 75 -17.91 2.60 17.16
N SER A 76 -18.86 2.36 18.07
CA SER A 76 -19.40 3.38 18.97
C SER A 76 -18.40 3.91 20.00
N ASP A 77 -17.36 3.12 20.29
CA ASP A 77 -16.43 3.41 21.38
C ASP A 77 -15.24 4.28 20.93
N ILE A 78 -15.24 4.69 19.65
CA ILE A 78 -14.19 5.52 19.07
C ILE A 78 -14.41 6.98 19.45
N ASN A 79 -13.41 7.57 20.11
CA ASN A 79 -13.42 8.99 20.42
C ASN A 79 -13.17 9.81 19.15
N LEU A 80 -14.23 10.42 18.61
CA LEU A 80 -14.19 11.26 17.41
C LEU A 80 -13.29 12.49 17.54
N SER A 81 -13.09 13.03 18.76
CA SER A 81 -12.20 14.18 18.94
C SER A 81 -10.72 13.82 18.84
N MET A 82 -10.40 12.52 18.81
CA MET A 82 -9.04 12.00 18.78
C MET A 82 -8.81 11.02 17.62
N THR A 83 -9.73 10.97 16.66
CA THR A 83 -9.68 10.07 15.50
C THR A 83 -9.75 10.90 14.23
N ASN A 84 -8.91 10.61 13.23
CA ASN A 84 -9.14 11.20 11.91
C ASN A 84 -8.93 10.18 10.78
N TYR A 85 -9.37 10.58 9.60
CA TYR A 85 -9.30 9.83 8.36
C TYR A 85 -8.71 10.73 7.29
N TYR A 86 -7.60 10.31 6.70
CA TYR A 86 -6.89 11.04 5.66
C TYR A 86 -6.87 10.26 4.35
N LEU A 87 -6.78 11.04 3.28
CA LEU A 87 -6.48 10.60 1.93
C LEU A 87 -5.23 11.33 1.44
N ARG A 88 -4.24 10.59 0.96
CA ARG A 88 -3.05 11.14 0.30
C ARG A 88 -3.13 10.80 -1.18
N ILE A 89 -2.97 11.80 -2.04
CA ILE A 89 -2.94 11.60 -3.50
C ILE A 89 -1.61 12.09 -4.04
N GLU A 90 -0.95 11.25 -4.83
CA GLU A 90 0.30 11.57 -5.51
C GLU A 90 0.34 10.95 -6.91
N GLY A 91 0.07 11.75 -7.94
CA GLY A 91 0.04 11.29 -9.32
C GLY A 91 -1.09 10.29 -9.53
N SER A 92 -0.74 9.05 -9.89
CA SER A 92 -1.70 7.95 -10.08
C SER A 92 -1.91 7.08 -8.84
N PHE A 93 -1.35 7.48 -7.68
CA PHE A 93 -1.43 6.74 -6.42
C PHE A 93 -2.31 7.46 -5.42
N CYS A 94 -2.99 6.68 -4.59
CA CYS A 94 -3.91 7.15 -3.58
C CYS A 94 -3.83 6.27 -2.34
N ASP A 95 -3.49 6.85 -1.19
CA ASP A 95 -3.37 6.15 0.08
C ASP A 95 -4.46 6.64 1.04
N GLU A 96 -5.23 5.72 1.59
CA GLU A 96 -6.14 5.97 2.70
C GLU A 96 -5.43 5.68 4.01
N LEU A 97 -5.61 6.56 4.99
CA LEU A 97 -5.18 6.32 6.35
C LEU A 97 -6.32 6.61 7.32
N PHE A 98 -6.61 5.65 8.20
CA PHE A 98 -7.39 5.85 9.41
C PHE A 98 -6.50 5.71 10.64
N PHE A 99 -6.71 6.56 11.64
CA PHE A 99 -6.04 6.46 12.92
C PHE A 99 -6.95 6.90 14.07
N VAL A 100 -6.72 6.27 15.22
CA VAL A 100 -7.28 6.62 16.52
C VAL A 100 -6.10 7.00 17.42
N ASP A 101 -6.25 8.03 18.24
CA ASP A 101 -5.27 8.40 19.26
C ASP A 101 -4.89 7.18 20.12
N GLY A 102 -3.60 6.88 20.18
CA GLY A 102 -3.08 5.64 20.79
C GLY A 102 -2.69 4.51 19.83
N GLY A 103 -2.83 4.67 18.50
CA GLY A 103 -2.02 3.92 17.53
C GLY A 103 -2.70 2.92 16.60
N ASP A 104 -4.03 2.94 16.46
CA ASP A 104 -4.72 2.07 15.48
C ASP A 104 -4.59 2.61 14.05
N PHE A 105 -3.39 2.47 13.47
CA PHE A 105 -3.09 2.85 12.09
C PHE A 105 -3.62 1.80 11.11
N THR A 106 -4.64 2.14 10.33
CA THR A 106 -5.10 1.32 9.20
C THR A 106 -4.84 2.06 7.91
N MET A 107 -3.94 1.55 7.07
CA MET A 107 -3.64 2.14 5.77
C MET A 107 -4.05 1.20 4.64
N SER A 108 -4.64 1.75 3.60
CA SER A 108 -4.88 1.07 2.34
C SER A 108 -4.34 1.86 1.17
N ALA A 109 -3.57 1.19 0.31
CA ALA A 109 -3.07 1.77 -0.93
C ALA A 109 -4.00 1.43 -2.09
N GLY A 110 -4.15 2.38 -3.00
CA GLY A 110 -4.93 2.28 -4.22
C GLY A 110 -4.27 2.98 -5.40
N SER A 111 -4.71 2.62 -6.60
CA SER A 111 -4.31 3.25 -7.85
C SER A 111 -5.50 3.93 -8.51
N LEU A 112 -5.27 5.14 -9.00
CA LEU A 112 -6.28 5.94 -9.70
C LEU A 112 -6.27 5.60 -11.18
N LYS A 113 -7.40 5.07 -11.67
CA LYS A 113 -7.65 4.90 -13.10
C LYS A 113 -8.69 5.92 -13.53
N LYS A 114 -8.29 6.85 -14.39
CA LYS A 114 -9.18 7.91 -14.92
C LYS A 114 -10.33 7.28 -15.69
N LEU A 115 -11.55 7.71 -15.40
CA LEU A 115 -12.77 7.31 -16.10
C LEU A 115 -13.26 8.44 -17.00
N GLU A 116 -13.36 9.65 -16.44
CA GLU A 116 -13.96 10.80 -17.12
C GLU A 116 -13.27 12.11 -16.69
N SER A 117 -13.24 13.08 -17.60
CA SER A 117 -12.86 14.48 -17.32
C SER A 117 -13.94 15.38 -17.87
N THR A 118 -14.39 16.32 -17.05
CA THR A 118 -15.18 17.48 -17.45
C THR A 118 -14.42 18.74 -17.06
N LYS A 119 -14.93 19.92 -17.43
CA LYS A 119 -14.31 21.20 -17.07
C LYS A 119 -14.11 21.36 -15.56
N ASP A 120 -15.10 20.93 -14.77
CA ASP A 120 -15.17 21.25 -13.34
C ASP A 120 -14.87 20.02 -12.45
N ARG A 121 -14.84 18.82 -13.05
CA ARG A 121 -14.74 17.56 -12.32
C ARG A 121 -13.93 16.51 -13.06
N ASN A 122 -13.06 15.81 -12.33
CA ASN A 122 -12.38 14.59 -12.79
C ASN A 122 -12.90 13.37 -12.01
N ILE A 123 -13.15 12.26 -12.70
CA ILE A 123 -13.67 11.03 -12.11
C ILE A 123 -12.66 9.89 -12.33
N TYR A 124 -12.40 9.14 -11.27
CA TYR A 124 -11.48 8.01 -11.25
C TYR A 124 -12.15 6.80 -10.61
N SER A 125 -11.84 5.61 -11.10
CA SER A 125 -12.00 4.38 -10.32
C SER A 125 -10.77 4.18 -9.47
N VAL A 126 -10.98 3.77 -8.22
CA VAL A 126 -9.91 3.41 -7.28
C VAL A 126 -10.26 2.09 -6.63
N VAL A 127 -9.24 1.28 -6.34
CA VAL A 127 -9.39 0.00 -5.65
C VAL A 127 -8.37 -0.04 -4.52
N TYR A 128 -8.87 -0.08 -3.29
CA TYR A 128 -8.08 -0.11 -2.07
C TYR A 128 -7.88 -1.54 -1.60
N ASN A 129 -6.64 -1.87 -1.23
CA ASN A 129 -6.32 -3.13 -0.56
C ASN A 129 -6.19 -2.86 0.94
N ARG A 130 -7.14 -3.38 1.72
CA ARG A 130 -7.23 -3.23 3.17
C ARG A 130 -6.74 -4.51 3.84
N GLU A 131 -5.88 -4.35 4.84
CA GLU A 131 -5.53 -5.44 5.74
C GLU A 131 -6.25 -5.20 7.08
N LEU A 132 -7.10 -6.15 7.47
CA LEU A 132 -7.80 -6.09 8.75
C LEU A 132 -6.87 -6.56 9.89
N PRO A 133 -7.17 -6.23 11.16
CA PRO A 133 -6.36 -6.63 12.32
C PRO A 133 -6.08 -8.14 12.46
N GLN A 134 -6.85 -8.98 11.76
CA GLN A 134 -6.72 -10.45 11.74
C GLN A 134 -5.84 -10.96 10.58
N GLY A 135 -5.20 -10.07 9.83
CA GLY A 135 -4.40 -10.40 8.63
C GLY A 135 -5.24 -10.71 7.38
N THR A 136 -6.56 -10.59 7.47
CA THR A 136 -7.46 -10.74 6.32
C THR A 136 -7.26 -9.58 5.36
N LYS A 137 -6.96 -9.89 4.10
CA LYS A 137 -6.86 -8.90 3.02
C LYS A 137 -8.20 -8.78 2.32
N LEU A 138 -8.72 -7.56 2.27
CA LEU A 138 -9.94 -7.21 1.56
C LEU A 138 -9.61 -6.21 0.47
N THR A 139 -10.35 -6.30 -0.63
CA THR A 139 -10.30 -5.33 -1.71
C THR A 139 -11.60 -4.56 -1.71
N GLN A 140 -11.52 -3.23 -1.73
CA GLN A 140 -12.69 -2.36 -1.80
C GLN A 140 -12.54 -1.40 -2.98
N GLY A 141 -13.47 -1.49 -3.93
CA GLY A 141 -13.59 -0.53 -5.01
C GLY A 141 -14.30 0.75 -4.56
N GLY A 142 -13.94 1.87 -5.18
CA GLY A 142 -14.62 3.15 -5.01
C GLY A 142 -14.51 4.04 -6.25
N ILE A 143 -15.34 5.07 -6.30
CA ILE A 143 -15.29 6.13 -7.30
C ILE A 143 -14.81 7.40 -6.63
N LEU A 144 -13.70 7.95 -7.12
CA LEU A 144 -13.16 9.21 -6.67
C LEU A 144 -13.56 10.31 -7.65
N SER A 145 -14.29 11.32 -7.16
CA SER A 145 -14.62 12.54 -7.90
C SER A 145 -13.86 13.72 -7.31
N ALA A 146 -13.04 14.38 -8.12
CA ALA A 146 -12.29 15.58 -7.73
C ALA A 146 -12.92 16.83 -8.35
N PHE A 147 -13.37 17.74 -7.50
CA PHE A 147 -13.95 19.04 -7.86
C PHE A 147 -12.89 20.11 -7.62
N ILE A 148 -12.22 20.52 -8.70
CA ILE A 148 -10.97 21.30 -8.59
C ILE A 148 -11.24 22.71 -8.05
N ASP A 149 -12.24 23.41 -8.59
CA ASP A 149 -12.59 24.77 -8.19
C ASP A 149 -13.16 24.83 -6.77
N GLU A 150 -13.87 23.79 -6.35
CA GLU A 150 -14.39 23.65 -4.98
C GLU A 150 -13.32 23.22 -3.98
N ARG A 151 -12.12 22.86 -4.45
CA ARG A 151 -11.06 22.22 -3.66
C ARG A 151 -11.62 21.09 -2.78
N ARG A 152 -12.31 20.14 -3.40
CA ARG A 152 -12.99 19.04 -2.70
C ARG A 152 -12.85 17.74 -3.44
N ILE A 153 -12.70 16.66 -2.68
CA ILE A 153 -12.69 15.29 -3.20
C ILE A 153 -13.83 14.52 -2.57
N VAL A 154 -14.46 13.66 -3.35
CA VAL A 154 -15.49 12.75 -2.88
C VAL A 154 -15.05 11.35 -3.24
N VAL A 155 -15.04 10.44 -2.26
CA VAL A 155 -14.85 9.02 -2.50
C VAL A 155 -16.15 8.29 -2.17
N GLU A 156 -16.71 7.63 -3.18
CA GLU A 156 -17.94 6.84 -3.08
C GLU A 156 -17.60 5.35 -3.08
N PHE A 157 -17.89 4.68 -1.97
CA PHE A 157 -17.82 3.24 -1.82
C PHE A 157 -19.21 2.62 -1.96
N PRO A 158 -19.34 1.28 -2.07
CA PRO A 158 -20.64 0.64 -2.21
C PRO A 158 -21.62 0.92 -1.07
N ASP A 159 -21.13 1.14 0.14
CA ASP A 159 -21.91 1.22 1.39
C ASP A 159 -21.87 2.61 2.05
N HIS A 160 -20.94 3.48 1.64
CA HIS A 160 -20.78 4.81 2.20
C HIS A 160 -20.07 5.77 1.25
N LYS A 161 -20.14 7.05 1.57
CA LYS A 161 -19.51 8.14 0.84
C LYS A 161 -18.84 9.06 1.85
N LEU A 162 -17.63 9.51 1.51
CA LEU A 162 -16.85 10.44 2.31
C LEU A 162 -16.40 11.61 1.44
N THR A 163 -16.59 12.81 1.96
CA THR A 163 -16.15 14.07 1.40
C THR A 163 -14.88 14.51 2.11
N PHE A 164 -13.90 14.91 1.32
CA PHE A 164 -12.57 15.30 1.75
C PHE A 164 -12.24 16.72 1.32
N PHE A 165 -11.55 17.43 2.20
CA PHE A 165 -11.07 18.78 2.01
C PHE A 165 -9.54 18.84 2.18
N PRO A 166 -8.85 19.81 1.58
CA PRO A 166 -7.42 19.96 1.74
C PRO A 166 -7.08 20.03 3.23
N SER A 167 -6.14 19.20 3.66
CA SER A 167 -5.62 19.26 5.02
C SER A 167 -4.49 20.27 5.07
N ASP A 168 -4.61 21.24 5.96
CA ASP A 168 -3.55 22.20 6.27
C ASP A 168 -2.55 21.63 7.30
N GLU A 169 -2.81 20.43 7.84
CA GLU A 169 -1.93 19.80 8.81
C GLU A 169 -0.65 19.29 8.14
N ASN A 170 0.49 19.69 8.70
CA ASN A 170 1.79 19.27 8.21
C ASN A 170 1.95 17.74 8.36
N PRO A 171 2.34 17.00 7.29
CA PRO A 171 2.55 15.55 7.35
C PRO A 171 3.55 15.11 8.42
N ALA A 172 4.55 15.93 8.72
CA ALA A 172 5.49 15.68 9.81
C ALA A 172 4.81 15.72 11.19
N VAL A 173 3.81 16.59 11.37
CA VAL A 173 3.00 16.67 12.59
C VAL A 173 2.11 15.43 12.71
N LEU A 174 1.49 14.98 11.61
CA LEU A 174 0.71 13.74 11.58
C LEU A 174 1.57 12.51 11.91
N SER A 175 2.75 12.42 11.29
CA SER A 175 3.71 11.36 11.54
C SER A 175 4.24 11.37 12.97
N ALA A 176 4.51 12.54 13.56
CA ALA A 176 4.99 12.65 14.93
C ALA A 176 3.91 12.32 15.97
N ARG A 177 2.66 12.70 15.69
CA ARG A 177 1.51 12.49 16.58
C ARG A 177 1.06 11.03 16.60
N TYR A 178 1.10 10.33 15.47
CA TYR A 178 0.52 8.98 15.35
C TYR A 178 1.52 7.88 14.98
N GLY A 179 2.75 8.23 14.58
CA GLY A 179 3.80 7.26 14.21
C GLY A 179 4.55 6.66 15.40
N LYS A 180 4.37 7.20 16.62
CA LYS A 180 4.97 6.64 17.83
C LYS A 180 4.04 5.57 18.40
N THR A 181 4.31 4.30 18.10
CA THR A 181 3.89 3.22 19.00
C THR A 181 4.59 3.40 20.35
N PRO A 182 3.90 3.21 21.49
CA PRO A 182 4.57 3.05 22.79
C PRO A 182 5.55 1.87 22.81
#